data_AF-A0A109LM32-F1
#
_entry.id   AF-A0A109LM32-F1
#
_cell.length_a   1.000
_cell.length_b   1.000
_cell.length_c   1.000
_cell.angle_alpha   90.00
_cell.angle_beta   90.00
_cell.angle_gamma   90.00
#
_symmetry.space_group_name_H-M   'P 1'
#
loop_
_entity.id
_entity.type
_entity.pdbx_description
1 polymer ?
#
loop_
_entity_poly.entity_id
_entity_poly.type
_entity_poly.pdbx_seq_one_letter_code
_entity_poly.pdbx_strand_id
1 'polypeptide(L)' 'MDDSDYLRLLTVAAEQANAFLSNARKWERERWVCQRLLQGLNVPYRVEEFHAAGQEPPDVLFRDASFRSFLCWMRAAA' A
#
# COMPACT_ATOMS: atom_id res chain seq x y z
N MET A 1 -33.68 -2.68 -0.75
CA MET A 1 -32.36 -2.36 -1.30
C MET A 1 -32.23 -3.21 -2.52
N ASP A 2 -32.28 -2.61 -3.71
CA ASP A 2 -32.17 -3.32 -4.97
C ASP A 2 -30.71 -3.69 -5.23
N ASP A 3 -30.43 -4.77 -5.96
CA ASP A 3 -29.06 -5.23 -6.22
C ASP A 3 -28.24 -4.15 -6.95
N SER A 4 -28.92 -3.31 -7.74
CA SER A 4 -28.33 -2.14 -8.40
C SER A 4 -27.82 -1.07 -7.42
N ASP A 5 -28.52 -0.85 -6.30
CA ASP A 5 -28.11 0.07 -5.24
C ASP A 5 -26.88 -0.46 -4.49
N TYR A 6 -26.81 -1.77 -4.27
CA TYR A 6 -25.67 -2.42 -3.61
C TYR A 6 -24.40 -2.35 -4.49
N LEU A 7 -24.53 -2.60 -5.79
CA LEU A 7 -23.42 -2.46 -6.74
C LEU A 7 -22.92 -1.01 -6.83
N ARG A 8 -23.82 -0.02 -6.82
CA ARG A 8 -23.41 1.40 -6.76
C ARG A 8 -22.66 1.73 -5.49
N LEU A 9 -23.09 1.18 -4.35
CA LEU A 9 -22.44 1.40 -3.05
C LEU A 9 -21.02 0.80 -3.05
N LEU A 10 -20.83 -0.39 -3.63
CA LEU A 10 -19.52 -0.99 -3.81
C LEU A 10 -18.62 -0.19 -4.75
N THR A 11 -19.15 0.34 -5.85
CA THR A 11 -18.40 1.20 -6.78
C THR A 11 -17.94 2.48 -6.10
N VAL A 12 -18.82 3.16 -5.35
CA VAL A 12 -18.46 4.37 -4.61
C VAL A 12 -17.40 4.06 -3.53
N ALA A 13 -17.52 2.93 -2.84
CA ALA A 13 -16.50 2.50 -1.87
C ALA A 13 -15.14 2.25 -2.54
N ALA A 14 -15.12 1.63 -3.73
CA ALA A 14 -13.90 1.39 -4.50
C ALA A 14 -13.28 2.70 -5.03
N GLU A 15 -14.11 3.66 -5.47
CA GLU A 15 -13.66 4.99 -5.90
C GLU A 15 -13.10 5.81 -4.74
N GLN A 16 -13.73 5.76 -3.56
CA GLN A 16 -13.23 6.41 -2.35
C GLN A 16 -11.92 5.77 -1.88
N ALA A 17 -11.80 4.44 -1.94
CA ALA A 17 -10.53 3.75 -1.67
C ALA A 17 -9.46 4.15 -2.68
N ASN A 18 -9.79 4.30 -3.96
CA ASN A 18 -8.88 4.78 -5.00
C ASN A 18 -8.42 6.21 -4.76
N ALA A 19 -9.34 7.11 -4.36
CA ALA A 19 -9.00 8.49 -4.02
C ALA A 19 -8.09 8.56 -2.77
N PHE A 20 -8.36 7.75 -1.74
CA PHE A 20 -7.52 7.65 -0.55
C PHE A 20 -6.14 7.03 -0.83
N LEU A 21 -6.07 6.10 -1.78
CA LEU A 21 -4.83 5.46 -2.24
C LEU A 21 -4.09 6.28 -3.32
N SER A 22 -4.67 7.39 -3.80
CA SER A 22 -4.07 8.20 -4.85
C SER A 22 -2.91 9.05 -4.30
N ASN A 23 -1.69 8.65 -4.68
CA ASN A 23 -0.36 9.30 -4.71
C ASN A 23 0.12 10.30 -3.65
N ALA A 24 -0.71 10.91 -2.81
CA ALA A 24 -0.29 11.93 -1.84
C ALA A 24 0.59 11.36 -0.72
N ARG A 25 0.55 10.04 -0.48
CA ARG A 25 1.27 9.35 0.60
C ARG A 25 1.85 8.01 0.14
N LYS A 26 2.36 7.95 -1.11
CA LYS A 26 3.01 6.75 -1.67
C LYS A 26 4.04 6.17 -0.69
N TRP A 27 4.90 7.04 -0.15
CA TRP A 27 5.89 6.69 0.87
C TRP A 27 5.29 6.07 2.15
N GLU A 28 4.25 6.67 2.73
CA GLU A 28 3.66 6.14 3.97
C GLU A 28 3.01 4.78 3.75
N ARG A 29 2.37 4.58 2.59
CA ARG A 29 1.76 3.30 2.21
C ARG A 29 2.78 2.20 2.06
N GLU A 30 3.88 2.47 1.36
CA GLU A 30 4.94 1.49 1.11
C GLU A 30 5.67 1.12 2.40
N ARG A 31 5.95 2.11 3.25
CA ARG A 31 6.45 1.88 4.60
C ARG A 31 5.49 1.02 5.43
N TRP A 32 4.19 1.28 5.39
CA TRP A 32 3.19 0.51 6.13
C TRP A 32 3.14 -0.96 5.70
N VAL A 33 3.25 -1.24 4.39
CA VAL A 33 3.32 -2.62 3.86
C VAL A 33 4.57 -3.33 4.39
N CYS A 34 5.73 -2.66 4.38
CA CYS A 34 6.97 -3.23 4.91
C CYS A 34 6.87 -3.54 6.42
N GLN A 35 6.25 -2.64 7.19
CA GLN A 35 6.02 -2.86 8.62
C GLN A 35 5.13 -4.07 8.88
N ARG A 36 4.02 -4.23 8.16
CA ARG A 36 3.13 -5.39 8.31
C ARG A 36 3.82 -6.71 7.95
N LEU A 37 4.64 -6.71 6.91
CA LEU A 37 5.44 -7.87 6.54
C LEU A 37 6.42 -8.25 7.65
N LEU A 38 7.16 -7.28 8.20
CA LEU A 38 8.12 -7.51 9.28
C LEU A 38 7.43 -7.95 10.58
N GLN A 39 6.24 -7.42 10.90
CA GLN A 39 5.40 -7.91 12.00
C GLN A 39 5.02 -9.39 11.81
N GLY A 40 4.56 -9.77 10.61
CA GLY A 40 4.20 -11.15 10.32
C GLY A 40 5.37 -12.13 10.37
N LEU A 41 6.57 -11.66 10.04
CA LEU A 41 7.82 -12.42 10.14
C LEU A 41 8.44 -12.39 11.55
N ASN A 42 7.79 -11.73 12.52
CA ASN A 42 8.29 -11.52 13.88
C ASN A 42 9.70 -10.89 13.91
N VAL A 43 10.00 -10.03 12.94
CA VAL A 43 11.28 -9.31 12.84
C VAL A 43 11.14 -7.97 13.57
N PRO A 44 11.95 -7.71 14.62
CA PRO A 44 11.93 -6.43 15.31
C PRO A 44 12.47 -5.31 14.40
N TYR A 45 11.71 -4.23 14.29
CA TYR A 45 12.05 -3.05 13.51
C TYR A 45 11.77 -1.76 14.31
N ARG A 46 12.48 -0.68 13.97
CA ARG A 46 12.19 0.69 14.41
C ARG A 46 11.73 1.53 13.23
N VAL A 47 10.87 2.51 13.50
CA VAL A 47 10.31 3.37 12.44
C VAL A 47 11.40 4.24 11.79
N GLU A 48 12.46 4.58 12.54
CA GLU A 48 13.60 5.34 12.02
C GLU A 48 14.49 4.55 11.04
N GLU A 49 14.39 3.21 11.03
CA GLU A 49 15.20 2.35 10.14
C GLU A 49 14.67 2.31 8.70
N PHE A 50 13.50 2.91 8.42
CA PHE A 50 12.93 2.97 7.08
C PHE A 50 13.30 4.28 6.39
N HIS A 51 13.97 4.17 5.24
CA HIS A 51 14.38 5.32 4.45
C HIS A 51 13.79 5.27 3.05
N ALA A 52 13.37 6.44 2.55
CA ALA A 52 12.92 6.59 1.17
C ALA A 52 14.14 6.46 0.28
N ALA A 53 14.06 5.60 -0.73
CA ALA A 53 15.09 5.55 -1.74
C ALA A 53 15.05 6.86 -2.55
N GLY A 54 16.20 7.53 -2.70
CA GLY A 54 16.29 8.76 -3.48
C GLY A 54 16.15 8.55 -4.99
N GLN A 55 16.32 7.30 -5.46
CA GLN A 55 16.08 6.89 -6.85
C GLN A 55 15.40 5.51 -6.87
N GLU A 56 14.26 5.41 -7.54
CA GLU A 56 13.58 4.13 -7.79
C GLU A 56 14.28 3.40 -8.95
N PRO A 57 14.62 2.09 -8.84
CA PRO A 57 14.61 1.19 -7.67
C PRO A 57 15.74 1.42 -6.66
N PRO A 58 15.51 1.13 -5.35
CA PRO A 58 14.31 0.53 -4.71
C PRO A 58 13.25 1.56 -4.26
N ASP A 59 12.14 1.14 -3.63
CA ASP A 59 11.09 2.06 -3.11
C ASP A 59 11.30 2.38 -1.62
N VAL A 60 11.60 1.35 -0.81
CA VAL A 60 11.87 1.47 0.64
C VAL A 60 13.17 0.75 0.99
N LEU A 61 14.04 1.43 1.73
CA LEU A 61 15.26 0.85 2.30
C LEU A 61 15.03 0.51 3.78
N PHE A 62 15.39 -0.71 4.19
CA PHE A 62 15.38 -1.15 5.58
C PHE A 62 16.62 -1.99 5.87
N ARG A 63 17.57 -1.46 6.65
CA ARG A 63 18.90 -2.06 6.87
C ARG A 63 19.57 -2.40 5.53
N ASP A 64 19.96 -3.65 5.32
CA ASP A 64 20.53 -4.15 4.05
C ASP A 64 19.47 -4.65 3.05
N ALA A 65 18.18 -4.58 3.40
CA ALA A 65 17.09 -5.02 2.54
C ALA A 65 16.56 -3.87 1.68
N SER A 66 16.52 -4.12 0.37
CA SER A 66 15.91 -3.23 -0.62
C SER A 66 14.51 -3.73 -0.95
N PHE A 67 13.48 -3.05 -0.45
CA PHE A 67 12.09 -3.41 -0.73
C PHE A 67 11.60 -2.66 -1.97
N ARG A 68 11.19 -3.44 -2.98
CA ARG A 68 10.40 -2.95 -4.11
C ARG A 68 8.94 -3.30 -3.85
N SER A 69 8.15 -2.31 -3.46
CA SER A 69 6.75 -2.51 -3.11
C SER A 69 5.87 -2.30 -4.34
N PHE A 70 5.41 -3.39 -4.92
CA PHE A 70 4.42 -3.34 -5.99
C PHE A 70 3.02 -3.51 -5.39
N LEU A 71 2.15 -2.50 -5.52
CA LEU A 71 0.73 -2.69 -5.22
C LEU A 71 0.13 -3.53 -6.35
N CYS A 72 -0.18 -4.80 -6.07
CA CYS A 72 -1.03 -5.59 -6.94
C CYS A 72 -2.49 -5.22 -6.65
N TRP A 73 -3.01 -4.21 -7.35
CA TRP A 73 -4.47 -4.06 -7.45
C TRP A 73 -4.99 -5.17 -8.37
N MET A 74 -5.84 -6.05 -7.85
CA MET A 74 -6.83 -6.68 -8.72
C MET A 74 -7.82 -5.59 -9.13
N ARG A 75 -7.64 -5.04 -10.33
CA ARG A 75 -8.78 -4.41 -11.03
C ARG A 75 -9.82 -5.52 -11.19
N ALA A 76 -10.92 -5.43 -10.46
CA ALA A 76 -12.14 -6.08 -10.91
C ALA A 76 -12.46 -5.45 -12.28
N ALA A 77 -12.26 -6.21 -13.35
CA ALA A 77 -12.66 -5.81 -14.68
C ALA A 77 -14.18 -5.66 -14.66
N ALA A 78 -14.66 -4.42 -14.82
CA ALA A 78 -16.04 -4.13 -15.17
C ALA A 78 -16.26 -4.48 -16.65
#